data_AF-J3L6J0-F1
#
_entry.id   AF-J3L6J0-F1
#
_cell.length_a   1.000
_cell.length_b   1.000
_cell.length_c   1.000
_cell.angle_alpha   90.00
_cell.angle_beta   90.00
_cell.angle_gamma   90.00
#
_symmetry.space_group_name_H-M   'P 1'
#
loop_
_entity.id
_entity.type
_entity.pdbx_description
1 polymer ?
#
loop_
_entity_poly.entity_id
_entity_poly.type
_entity_poly.pdbx_seq_one_letter_code
_entity_poly.pdbx_strand_id
1 'polypeptide(L)'
;MARDYTSRLSTLELTFGYIVETLEAAISVHVIDGLWRDGFHGVFTAHTPSLIDNRVLLLDSRYDIVPVNADRMTKLSRNVVSVESVGNLTVFVLLLDVVTR
;
A
#
# COMPACT_ATOMS: atom_id res chain seq x y z
N MET A 1 -22.50 42.50 1.04
CA MET A 1 -21.09 42.04 1.00
C MET A 1 -21.07 40.58 1.44
N ALA A 2 -21.01 39.65 0.49
CA ALA A 2 -20.85 38.23 0.80
C ALA A 2 -19.37 37.98 1.11
N ARG A 3 -19.08 37.32 2.23
CA ARG A 3 -17.72 36.92 2.60
C ARG A 3 -17.40 35.63 1.85
N ASP A 4 -16.50 35.69 0.87
CA ASP A 4 -15.93 34.49 0.24
C ASP A 4 -15.03 33.78 1.26
N TYR A 5 -15.52 32.67 1.81
CA TYR A 5 -14.69 31.76 2.60
C TYR A 5 -13.89 30.87 1.65
N THR A 6 -12.61 31.18 1.44
CA THR A 6 -11.66 30.37 0.65
C THR A 6 -11.10 29.16 1.43
N SER A 7 -11.77 28.71 2.49
CA SER A 7 -11.23 27.65 3.35
C SER A 7 -11.32 26.29 2.64
N ARG A 8 -10.17 25.67 2.39
CA ARG A 8 -10.06 24.27 1.94
C ARG A 8 -10.37 23.34 3.12
N LEU A 9 -11.63 23.29 3.55
CA LEU A 9 -12.10 22.33 4.54
C LEU A 9 -11.95 20.92 3.95
N SER A 10 -11.23 20.06 4.68
CA SER A 10 -11.14 18.63 4.37
C SER A 10 -11.75 17.84 5.51
N THR A 11 -12.64 16.91 5.19
CA THR A 11 -13.19 15.95 6.15
C THR A 11 -12.29 14.73 6.18
N LEU A 12 -11.84 14.34 7.36
CA LEU A 12 -11.09 13.10 7.57
C LEU A 12 -12.00 12.08 8.24
N GLU A 13 -12.09 10.89 7.66
CA GLU A 13 -12.69 9.73 8.30
C GLU A 13 -11.59 8.86 8.89
N LEU A 14 -11.77 8.42 10.14
CA LEU A 14 -10.82 7.60 10.86
C LEU A 14 -11.49 6.30 11.27
N THR A 15 -10.81 5.18 10.99
CA THR A 15 -11.20 3.84 11.43
C THR A 15 -10.07 3.29 12.29
N PHE A 16 -10.41 2.64 13.40
CA PHE A 16 -9.43 2.00 14.29
C PHE A 16 -9.69 0.51 14.39
N GLY A 17 -8.61 -0.27 14.33
CA GLY A 17 -8.60 -1.71 14.55
C GLY A 17 -7.77 -2.04 15.79
N TYR A 18 -8.25 -2.98 16.59
CA TYR A 18 -7.56 -3.39 17.81
C TYR A 18 -6.75 -4.68 17.59
N ILE A 19 -5.51 -4.68 18.08
CA ILE A 19 -4.62 -5.84 18.09
C ILE A 19 -4.09 -5.99 19.53
N VAL A 20 -4.34 -7.14 20.15
CA VAL A 20 -4.05 -7.38 21.59
C VAL A 20 -2.55 -7.49 21.86
N GLU A 21 -1.82 -8.20 20.98
CA GLU A 21 -0.38 -8.43 21.08
C GLU A 21 0.27 -8.11 19.74
N THR A 22 1.06 -7.03 19.70
CA THR A 22 1.61 -6.52 18.44
C THR A 22 3.12 -6.63 18.34
N LEU A 23 3.61 -6.89 17.13
CA LEU A 23 5.00 -6.72 16.72
C LEU A 23 5.07 -5.76 15.54
N GLU A 24 6.23 -5.14 15.32
CA GLU A 24 6.51 -4.39 14.10
C GLU A 24 7.20 -5.31 13.08
N ALA A 25 6.64 -5.38 11.88
CA ALA A 25 7.21 -6.15 10.78
C ALA A 25 7.69 -5.24 9.67
N ALA A 26 8.96 -5.42 9.25
CA ALA A 26 9.53 -4.77 8.09
C ALA A 26 9.30 -5.63 6.82
N ILE A 27 8.80 -5.00 5.77
CA ILE A 27 8.44 -5.62 4.50
C ILE A 27 9.40 -5.14 3.43
N SER A 28 9.95 -6.08 2.66
CA SER A 28 10.68 -5.82 1.41
C SER A 28 10.09 -6.65 0.28
N VAL A 29 10.00 -6.06 -0.91
CA VAL A 29 9.47 -6.72 -2.11
C VAL A 29 10.54 -6.71 -3.18
N HIS A 30 10.81 -7.89 -3.74
CA HIS A 30 11.80 -8.10 -4.79
C HIS A 30 11.12 -8.65 -6.03
N VAL A 31 11.40 -8.04 -7.18
CA VAL A 31 10.95 -8.54 -8.48
C VAL A 31 11.93 -9.62 -8.94
N ILE A 32 11.45 -10.86 -8.99
CA ILE A 32 12.30 -12.01 -9.37
C ILE A 32 12.38 -12.13 -10.90
N ASP A 33 11.23 -12.03 -11.58
CA ASP A 33 11.11 -12.19 -13.02
C ASP A 33 9.84 -11.48 -13.55
N GLY A 34 9.78 -11.19 -14.85
CA GLY A 34 8.62 -10.59 -15.52
C GLY A 34 8.97 -9.81 -16.79
N LEU A 35 8.16 -10.00 -17.84
CA LEU A 35 8.26 -9.28 -19.11
C LEU A 35 7.48 -7.96 -19.05
N TRP A 36 8.00 -6.99 -18.31
CA TRP A 36 7.41 -5.67 -18.17
C TRP A 36 8.26 -4.63 -18.91
N ARG A 37 8.20 -4.63 -20.25
CA ARG A 37 9.07 -3.81 -21.12
C ARG A 37 9.08 -2.32 -20.76
N ASP A 38 7.93 -1.82 -20.31
CA ASP A 38 7.73 -0.43 -19.89
C ASP A 38 7.39 -0.32 -18.39
N GLY A 39 7.66 -1.37 -17.61
CA GLY A 39 7.27 -1.49 -16.21
C GLY A 39 5.82 -1.97 -16.00
N PHE A 40 5.36 -1.95 -14.76
CA PHE A 40 3.99 -2.35 -14.38
C PHE A 40 3.40 -1.38 -13.36
N HIS A 41 2.08 -1.33 -13.31
CA HIS A 41 1.34 -0.58 -12.29
C HIS A 41 0.77 -1.56 -11.27
N GLY A 42 0.73 -1.16 -10.01
CA GLY A 42 0.13 -2.00 -9.00
C GLY A 42 -0.15 -1.32 -7.67
N VAL A 43 -1.01 -1.99 -6.91
CA VAL A 43 -1.33 -1.63 -5.53
C VAL A 43 -0.89 -2.76 -4.62
N PHE A 44 -0.06 -2.41 -3.65
CA PHE A 44 0.43 -3.32 -2.63
C PHE A 44 -0.29 -3.00 -1.32
N THR A 45 -0.94 -4.00 -0.75
CA THR A 45 -1.63 -3.89 0.53
C THR A 45 -1.25 -5.03 1.44
N ALA A 46 -1.39 -4.84 2.74
CA ALA A 46 -1.19 -5.91 3.72
C ALA A 46 -2.27 -5.89 4.80
N HIS A 47 -2.54 -7.04 5.40
CA HIS A 47 -3.38 -7.13 6.58
C HIS A 47 -2.89 -8.23 7.53
N THR A 48 -3.29 -8.08 8.78
CA THR A 48 -3.15 -9.07 9.85
C THR A 48 -4.50 -9.77 10.07
N PRO A 49 -4.55 -11.02 10.58
CA PRO A 49 -5.77 -11.82 10.62
C PRO A 49 -7.00 -11.14 11.26
N SER A 50 -6.80 -10.44 12.36
CA SER A 50 -7.87 -9.73 13.09
C SER A 50 -8.36 -8.47 12.37
N LEU A 51 -7.67 -8.00 11.33
CA LEU A 51 -7.96 -6.78 10.57
C LEU A 51 -8.16 -7.05 9.07
N ILE A 52 -8.85 -8.13 8.71
CA ILE A 52 -9.01 -8.57 7.32
C ILE A 52 -9.65 -7.52 6.39
N ASP A 53 -10.60 -6.75 6.91
CA ASP A 53 -11.28 -5.68 6.16
C ASP A 53 -10.49 -4.37 6.14
N ASN A 54 -9.46 -4.24 7.01
CA ASN A 54 -8.67 -3.03 7.19
C ASN A 54 -7.26 -3.22 6.64
N ARG A 55 -7.15 -3.22 5.31
CA ARG A 55 -5.86 -3.36 4.64
C ARG A 55 -5.04 -2.09 4.75
N VAL A 56 -3.79 -2.24 5.16
CA VAL A 56 -2.79 -1.17 5.14
C VAL A 56 -2.25 -1.04 3.72
N LEU A 57 -2.33 0.16 3.15
CA LEU A 57 -1.69 0.50 1.88
C LEU A 57 -0.17 0.62 2.07
N LEU A 58 0.57 -0.20 1.32
CA LEU A 58 2.04 -0.21 1.32
C LEU A 58 2.61 0.60 0.17
N LEU A 59 2.00 0.50 -1.01
CA LEU A 59 2.34 1.25 -2.21
C LEU A 59 1.11 1.38 -3.11
N ASP A 60 0.91 2.57 -3.68
CA ASP A 60 -0.10 2.84 -4.69
C ASP A 60 0.58 3.44 -5.92
N SER A 61 0.73 2.63 -6.97
CA SER A 61 1.27 3.07 -8.26
C SER A 61 0.20 2.95 -9.36
N ARG A 62 -1.08 3.17 -9.03
CA ARG A 62 -2.16 3.08 -10.03
C ARG A 62 -1.99 4.04 -11.21
N TYR A 63 -1.30 5.15 -10.99
CA TYR A 63 -1.08 6.20 -11.98
C TYR A 63 0.41 6.38 -12.34
N ASP A 64 1.29 5.52 -11.82
CA ASP A 64 2.73 5.58 -12.05
C ASP A 64 3.35 4.18 -12.05
N ILE A 65 4.47 4.00 -12.73
CA ILE A 65 5.14 2.69 -12.78
C ILE A 65 5.66 2.35 -11.38
N VAL A 66 5.54 1.09 -10.98
CA VAL A 66 6.11 0.61 -9.72
C VAL A 66 7.61 0.90 -9.71
N PRO A 67 8.13 1.65 -8.72
CA PRO A 67 9.53 2.05 -8.69
C PRO A 67 10.40 0.86 -8.31
N VAL A 68 11.08 0.27 -9.29
CA VAL A 68 12.04 -0.82 -9.10
C VAL A 68 13.46 -0.29 -9.31
N ASN A 69 14.35 -0.51 -8.34
CA ASN A 69 15.74 -0.07 -8.42
C ASN A 69 16.64 -1.10 -9.14
N ALA A 70 17.94 -0.78 -9.27
CA ALA A 70 18.92 -1.66 -9.91
C ALA A 70 19.04 -3.06 -9.25
N ASP A 71 18.75 -3.14 -7.94
CA ASP A 71 18.78 -4.38 -7.16
C ASP A 71 17.45 -5.16 -7.21
N ARG A 72 16.54 -4.75 -8.10
CA ARG A 72 15.18 -5.32 -8.26
C ARG A 72 14.28 -5.17 -7.04
N MET A 73 14.60 -4.28 -6.12
CA MET A 73 13.75 -3.93 -4.99
C MET A 73 12.74 -2.87 -5.38
N THR A 74 11.50 -3.07 -4.94
CA THR A 74 10.46 -2.06 -5.05
C THR A 74 10.50 -1.13 -3.84
N LYS A 75 10.45 0.18 -4.08
CA LYS A 75 10.32 1.16 -3.00
C LYS A 75 8.85 1.28 -2.55
N LEU A 76 8.52 0.64 -1.43
CA LEU A 76 7.23 0.83 -0.79
C LEU A 76 7.13 2.23 -0.15
N SER A 77 5.94 2.84 -0.19
CA SER A 77 5.64 4.08 0.54
C SER A 77 5.61 3.82 2.05
N ARG A 78 5.14 2.63 2.46
CA ARG A 78 5.18 2.12 3.83
C ARG A 78 5.77 0.71 3.81
N ASN A 79 6.86 0.53 4.54
CA ASN A 79 7.58 -0.74 4.67
C ASN A 79 7.53 -1.33 6.08
N VAL A 80 6.98 -0.62 7.07
CA VAL A 80 6.79 -1.14 8.43
C VAL A 80 5.30 -1.13 8.76
N VAL A 81 4.81 -2.26 9.29
CA VAL A 81 3.42 -2.43 9.72
C VAL A 81 3.36 -3.07 11.11
N SER A 82 2.29 -2.76 11.84
CA SER A 82 1.95 -3.49 13.07
C SER A 82 1.26 -4.80 12.70
N VAL A 83 1.67 -5.90 13.32
CA VAL A 83 1.14 -7.25 13.08
C VAL A 83 0.81 -7.94 14.39
N GLU A 84 -0.11 -8.89 14.35
CA GLU A 84 -0.36 -9.79 15.48
C GLU A 84 0.88 -10.64 15.80
N SER A 85 1.11 -10.90 17.09
CA SER A 85 2.16 -11.80 17.59
C SER A 85 2.01 -13.24 17.05
N VAL A 86 0.78 -13.63 16.71
CA VAL A 86 0.41 -14.94 16.20
C VAL A 86 -0.39 -14.79 14.92
N GLY A 87 -0.06 -15.61 13.91
CA GLY A 87 -0.73 -15.63 12.61
C GLY A 87 0.17 -15.08 11.49
N ASN A 88 -0.43 -14.81 10.34
CA ASN A 88 0.31 -14.44 9.13
C ASN A 88 -0.01 -13.01 8.71
N LEU A 89 1.03 -12.20 8.53
CA LEU A 89 0.93 -11.00 7.71
C LEU A 89 0.76 -11.41 6.25
N THR A 90 -0.40 -11.10 5.67
CA THR A 90 -0.67 -11.42 4.26
C THR A 90 -0.54 -10.17 3.42
N VAL A 91 0.34 -10.22 2.42
CA VAL A 91 0.54 -9.15 1.43
C VAL A 91 -0.22 -9.50 0.15
N PHE A 92 -1.00 -8.54 -0.35
CA PHE A 92 -1.69 -8.63 -1.63
C PHE A 92 -1.11 -7.65 -2.63
N VAL A 93 -1.02 -8.11 -3.87
CA VAL A 93 -0.60 -7.30 -5.01
C VAL A 93 -1.73 -7.34 -6.03
N LEU A 94 -2.31 -6.17 -6.31
CA LEU A 94 -3.20 -6.01 -7.45
C LEU A 94 -2.39 -5.40 -8.59
N LEU A 95 -2.15 -6.19 -9.62
CA LEU A 95 -1.57 -5.71 -10.87
C LEU A 95 -2.65 -5.03 -11.70
N LEU A 96 -2.32 -3.90 -12.30
CA LEU A 96 -3.21 -3.19 -13.19
C LEU A 96 -2.62 -3.19 -14.59
N ASP A 97 -3.36 -3.77 -15.54
CA ASP A 97 -3.01 -3.69 -16.95
C ASP A 97 -3.22 -2.26 -17.44
N VAL A 98 -2.20 -1.73 -18.11
CA VAL A 98 -2.38 -0.54 -18.95
C VAL A 98 -3.13 -1.00 -20.18
N VAL A 99 -4.45 -0.79 -20.21
CA VAL A 99 -5.18 -0.86 -21.47
C VAL A 99 -4.60 0.24 -22.34
N THR A 100 -3.73 -0.14 -23.29
CA THR A 100 -3.26 0.72 -24.37
C THR A 100 -4.48 1.34 -25.03
N ARG A 101 -4.66 2.65 -24.84
CA ARG A 101 -5.57 3.48 -25.62
C ARG A 101 -5.05 3.66 -27.03
#